data_AF-A0A3M1YL51-F1
#
_entry.id   AF-A0A3M1YL51-F1
#
_cell.length_a   1.000
_cell.length_b   1.000
_cell.length_c   1.000
_cell.angle_alpha   90.00
_cell.angle_beta   90.00
_cell.angle_gamma   90.00
#
_symmetry.space_group_name_H-M   'P 1'
#
loop_
_entity.id
_entity.type
_entity.pdbx_description
1 polymer ?
#
loop_
_entity_poly.entity_id
_entity_poly.type
_entity_poly.pdbx_seq_one_letter_code
_entity_poly.pdbx_strand_id
1 'polypeptide(L)' 'MTCAAGTKGNLSIMPREFRPAFRQTYYEVLEQLKKALDAWLIHYTTERSHRGYWSRGKRPIVTFREYLKNVRKDG' A
#
# COMPACT_ATOMS: atom_id res chain seq x y z
N MET A 1 -30.05 -8.04 19.94
CA MET A 1 -29.81 -8.10 18.49
C MET A 1 -29.55 -6.70 17.98
N THR A 2 -28.29 -6.32 17.76
CA THR A 2 -27.87 -5.26 16.85
C THR A 2 -26.37 -5.45 16.62
N CYS A 3 -26.03 -5.87 15.41
CA CYS A 3 -24.66 -6.14 15.00
C CYS A 3 -23.84 -4.85 15.03
N ALA A 4 -22.73 -4.86 15.79
CA ALA A 4 -21.68 -3.88 15.60
C ALA A 4 -21.03 -4.15 14.23
N ALA A 5 -21.39 -3.35 13.24
CA ALA A 5 -20.69 -3.28 11.97
C ALA A 5 -19.31 -2.65 12.23
N GLY A 6 -18.38 -3.47 12.72
CA GLY A 6 -16.97 -3.14 12.82
C GLY A 6 -16.44 -2.84 11.43
N THR A 7 -16.15 -1.55 11.24
CA THR A 7 -15.59 -0.89 10.07
C THR A 7 -14.58 -1.81 9.36
N LYS A 8 -14.91 -2.26 8.15
CA LYS A 8 -13.95 -2.87 7.24
C LYS A 8 -12.95 -1.78 6.84
N GLY A 9 -11.86 -1.67 7.60
CA GLY A 9 -10.63 -1.08 7.10
C GLY A 9 -10.05 -2.04 6.08
N ASN A 10 -10.52 -1.99 4.84
CA ASN A 10 -9.87 -2.71 3.75
C ASN A 10 -8.50 -2.05 3.48
N LEU A 11 -7.50 -2.49 4.24
CA LEU A 11 -6.04 -2.34 4.02
C LEU A 11 -5.56 -2.94 2.69
N SER A 12 -6.48 -3.29 1.80
CA SER A 12 -6.19 -4.09 0.62
C SER A 12 -5.95 -3.15 -0.55
N ILE A 13 -4.75 -2.57 -0.61
CA ILE A 13 -4.18 -2.07 -1.87
C ILE A 13 -3.88 -3.24 -2.83
N MET A 14 -3.62 -4.40 -2.23
CA MET A 14 -3.25 -5.69 -2.81
C MET A 14 -4.12 -6.17 -3.99
N PRO A 15 -5.47 -6.12 -3.93
CA PRO A 15 -6.30 -6.84 -4.89
C PRO A 15 -6.56 -6.03 -6.16
N ARG A 16 -6.39 -4.72 -6.17
CA ARG A 16 -6.65 -3.93 -7.39
C ARG A 16 -5.39 -3.72 -8.21
N GLU A 17 -4.27 -3.49 -7.54
CA GLU A 17 -3.05 -3.02 -8.20
C GLU A 17 -2.03 -4.13 -8.46
N PHE A 18 -2.00 -5.20 -7.65
CA PHE A 18 -1.07 -6.33 -7.84
C PHE A 18 -1.70 -7.54 -8.56
N ARG A 19 -3.04 -7.66 -8.58
CA ARG A 19 -3.74 -8.74 -9.31
C ARG A 19 -3.40 -8.86 -10.80
N PRO A 20 -3.15 -7.78 -11.56
CA PRO A 20 -2.74 -7.91 -12.96
C PRO A 20 -1.41 -8.65 -13.12
N ALA A 21 -0.46 -8.52 -12.18
CA ALA A 21 0.83 -9.18 -12.25
C ALA A 21 0.70 -10.72 -12.20
N PHE A 22 -0.20 -11.23 -11.36
CA PHE A 22 -0.53 -12.66 -11.30
C PHE A 22 -1.14 -13.22 -12.59
N ARG A 23 -1.75 -12.39 -13.44
CA ARG A 23 -2.28 -12.83 -14.74
C ARG A 23 -1.21 -12.86 -15.83
N GLN A 24 -0.12 -12.13 -15.64
CA GLN A 24 0.94 -11.97 -16.63
C GLN A 24 2.12 -12.90 -16.36
N THR A 25 2.31 -13.32 -15.12
CA THR A 25 3.47 -14.13 -14.71
C THR A 25 3.03 -15.32 -13.87
N TYR A 26 3.49 -16.50 -14.26
CA TYR A 26 3.36 -17.71 -13.46
C TYR A 26 4.60 -17.85 -12.56
N TYR A 27 4.38 -18.02 -11.26
CA TYR A 27 5.45 -18.19 -10.28
C TYR A 27 5.53 -19.66 -9.88
N GLU A 28 6.66 -20.31 -10.13
CA GLU A 28 6.83 -21.74 -9.85
C GLU A 28 7.10 -22.02 -8.37
N VAL A 29 7.72 -21.05 -7.67
CA VAL A 29 8.13 -21.20 -6.27
C VAL A 29 7.69 -19.98 -5.45
N LEU A 30 7.30 -20.21 -4.19
CA LEU A 30 6.87 -19.16 -3.26
C LEU A 30 7.90 -18.03 -3.08
N GLU A 31 9.18 -18.36 -3.09
CA GLU A 31 10.25 -17.37 -2.92
C GLU A 31 10.34 -16.38 -4.09
N GLN A 32 10.00 -16.82 -5.30
CA GLN A 32 9.93 -15.94 -6.47
C GLN A 32 8.75 -14.97 -6.34
N LEU A 33 7.61 -15.46 -5.85
CA LEU A 33 6.44 -14.64 -5.56
C LEU A 33 6.74 -13.59 -4.48
N LYS A 34 7.39 -14.00 -3.38
CA LYS A 34 7.81 -13.08 -2.31
C LYS A 34 8.72 -11.97 -2.83
N LYS A 35 9.77 -12.33 -3.57
CA LYS A 35 10.69 -11.33 -4.16
C LYS A 35 9.98 -10.36 -5.11
N ALA A 36 9.08 -10.86 -5.95
CA ALA A 36 8.31 -10.02 -6.86
C ALA A 36 7.37 -9.07 -6.10
N LEU A 37 6.74 -9.57 -5.03
CA LEU A 37 5.88 -8.76 -4.17
C LEU A 37 6.66 -7.69 -3.42
N ASP A 38 7.82 -8.02 -2.84
CA ASP A 38 8.68 -7.08 -2.12
C ASP A 38 9.17 -5.96 -3.04
N ALA A 39 9.64 -6.32 -4.24
CA ALA A 39 10.04 -5.36 -5.27
C ALA A 39 8.87 -4.45 -5.69
N TRP A 40 7.68 -5.03 -5.89
CA TRP A 40 6.48 -4.27 -6.22
C TRP A 40 6.08 -3.31 -5.10
N LEU A 41 6.18 -3.73 -3.83
CA LEU A 41 5.84 -2.91 -2.68
C LEU A 41 6.78 -1.71 -2.54
N ILE A 42 8.08 -1.92 -2.78
CA ILE A 42 9.07 -0.84 -2.83
C ILE A 42 8.68 0.15 -3.92
N HIS A 43 8.49 -0.31 -5.17
CA HIS A 43 8.08 0.55 -6.27
C HIS A 43 6.78 1.32 -6.00
N TYR A 44 5.78 0.65 -5.40
CA TYR A 44 4.48 1.25 -5.08
C TYR A 44 4.58 2.36 -4.03
N THR A 45 5.38 2.15 -2.99
CA THR A 45 5.53 3.08 -1.86
C THR A 45 6.50 4.21 -2.18
N THR A 46 7.54 3.91 -2.95
CA THR A 46 8.55 4.86 -3.36
C THR A 46 8.12 5.52 -4.65
N GLU A 47 8.06 4.91 -5.81
CA GLU A 47 8.07 5.64 -7.09
C GLU A 47 6.72 6.23 -7.51
N ARG A 48 5.60 5.63 -7.10
CA ARG A 48 4.28 6.04 -7.62
C ARG A 48 3.67 7.20 -6.83
N SER A 49 3.32 8.27 -7.53
CA SER A 49 2.46 9.34 -7.00
C SER A 49 1.02 8.87 -6.94
N HIS A 50 0.41 8.87 -5.75
CA HIS A 50 -0.96 8.38 -5.54
C HIS A 50 -1.96 9.51 -5.55
N ARG A 51 -3.03 9.39 -6.34
CA ARG A 51 -4.14 10.35 -6.39
C ARG A 51 -5.15 10.19 -5.25
N GLY A 52 -4.84 9.36 -4.25
CA GLY A 52 -5.68 9.21 -3.08
C GLY A 52 -5.86 10.54 -2.36
N TYR A 53 -7.06 10.80 -1.86
CA TYR A 53 -7.42 12.04 -1.14
C TYR A 53 -6.38 12.44 -0.08
N TRP A 54 -5.92 11.45 0.70
CA TRP A 54 -4.91 11.62 1.76
C TRP A 54 -3.51 11.88 1.23
N SER A 55 -3.16 11.30 0.10
CA SER A 55 -1.83 11.45 -0.50
C SER A 55 -1.71 12.73 -1.32
N ARG A 56 -2.81 13.35 -1.76
CA ARG A 56 -2.83 14.61 -2.55
C ARG A 56 -1.89 14.59 -3.76
N GLY A 57 -1.74 13.44 -4.43
CA GLY A 57 -0.78 13.29 -5.54
C GLY A 57 0.67 13.09 -5.12
N LYS A 58 0.97 13.05 -3.81
CA LYS A 58 2.30 12.75 -3.28
C LYS A 58 2.54 11.24 -3.17
N ARG A 59 3.81 10.89 -3.04
CA ARG A 59 4.26 9.52 -2.73
C ARG A 59 3.90 9.19 -1.26
N PRO A 60 3.37 8.00 -0.95
CA PRO A 60 2.92 7.60 0.38
C PRO A 60 4.02 7.76 1.44
N ILE A 61 5.26 7.45 1.07
CA ILE A 61 6.42 7.63 1.95
C ILE A 61 6.64 9.10 2.37
N VAL A 62 6.31 10.06 1.49
CA VAL A 62 6.39 11.49 1.78
C VAL A 62 5.30 11.89 2.76
N THR A 63 4.06 11.46 2.52
CA THR A 63 2.94 11.70 3.43
C THR A 63 3.21 11.14 4.84
N PHE A 64 3.77 9.94 4.93
CA PHE A 64 4.12 9.33 6.21
C PHE A 64 5.25 10.08 6.93
N ARG A 65 6.29 10.51 6.21
CA ARG A 65 7.36 11.34 6.78
C ARG A 65 6.86 12.71 7.24
N GLU A 66 5.96 13.34 6.48
CA GLU A 66 5.31 14.59 6.87
C GLU A 66 4.52 14.41 8.18
N TYR A 67 3.75 13.32 8.28
CA TYR A 67 3.02 12.98 9.51
C TYR A 67 3.96 12.80 10.71
N LEU A 68 5.03 12.00 10.58
CA LEU A 68 6.00 11.78 11.65
C LEU A 68 6.72 13.06 12.09
N LYS A 69 6.96 13.98 11.15
CA LYS A 69 7.53 15.30 11.49
C LYS A 69 6.56 16.14 12.31
N ASN A 70 5.26 16.09 12.00
CA ASN A 70 4.25 16.84 12.75
C ASN A 70 4.09 16.28 14.17
N VAL A 71 4.00 14.95 14.33
CA VAL A 71 3.90 14.32 15.66
C VAL A 71 5.05 14.70 16.59
N ARG A 72 6.27 14.86 16.06
CA ARG A 72 7.45 15.29 16.84
C ARG A 72 7.47 16.77 17.21
N LYS A 73 6.63 17.61 16.59
CA LYS A 73 6.54 19.04 16.91
C LYS A 73 5.51 19.34 17.99
N ASP A 74 4.56 18.42 18.18
CA ASP A 74 3.44 18.58 19.10
C ASP A 74 3.69 17.93 20.49
N GLY A 75 4.90 17.41 20.72
CA GLY A 75 5.36 16.88 22.01
C GLY A 75 6.73 17.43 22.37
#